data_AF-A0A7Y5CWU4-F1
#
_entry.id   AF-A0A7Y5CWU4-F1
#
_cell.length_a   1.000
_cell.length_b   1.000
_cell.length_c   1.000
_cell.angle_alpha   90.00
_cell.angle_beta   90.00
_cell.angle_gamma   90.00
#
_symmetry.space_group_name_H-M   'P 1'
#
loop_
_entity.id
_entity.type
_entity.pdbx_description
1 polymer ?
#
loop_
_entity_poly.entity_id
_entity_poly.type
_entity_poly.pdbx_seq_one_letter_code
_entity_poly.pdbx_strand_id
1 'polypeptide(L)'
;MAAIDKDASKAPSAFAQLDLIEATAKRGETLRRAKEVQPPAGDARLYDMLVELRRDIQQLKDEERSLAQSPDERMMHGLLNELRRDIESLKREQVQDQFSSSPNERHLRTLLLELRQDIDALNKIGDGSRNSPSAGGRYSPQPSGVGNALNLGIPLGILGGIAAAFALLLTTGLIRIDAGTATHAPAAPTAPAVVAPATPQVAPQAIHPPVVATPDQLLQTANVLLGRGEIEFARQVLTNATTQGSAVAALILARTYDPVRLSQMYNPSGIAPNIERAQTLYEIAAGSGNAEAIARLDELRSAKQPK
;
A
#
# COMPACT_ATOMS: atom_id res chain seq x y z
N MET A 1 30.65 7.32 39.28
CA MET A 1 31.61 7.41 38.15
C MET A 1 30.82 7.76 36.91
N ALA A 2 30.95 9.01 36.48
CA ALA A 2 30.14 9.65 35.44
C ALA A 2 30.73 9.39 34.05
N ALA A 3 29.88 9.00 33.09
CA ALA A 3 30.24 8.90 31.69
C ALA A 3 29.83 10.21 30.99
N ILE A 4 30.84 10.88 30.44
CA ILE A 4 30.78 12.18 29.79
C ILE A 4 30.45 11.99 28.31
N ASP A 5 29.45 12.75 27.89
CA ASP A 5 28.86 12.85 26.56
C ASP A 5 29.89 13.34 25.51
N LYS A 6 29.91 12.69 24.34
CA LYS A 6 30.96 12.88 23.31
C LYS A 6 30.35 13.11 21.92
N ASP A 7 29.37 14.00 21.81
CA ASP A 7 28.75 14.29 20.51
C ASP A 7 28.41 15.78 20.28
N ALA A 8 29.41 16.66 20.47
CA ALA A 8 29.30 18.11 20.26
C ALA A 8 30.12 18.62 19.05
N SER A 9 30.16 17.90 17.92
CA SER A 9 30.99 18.27 16.76
C SER A 9 30.22 18.30 15.43
N LYS A 10 29.14 19.09 15.35
CA LYS A 10 28.58 19.48 14.04
C LYS A 10 27.77 20.77 14.03
N ALA A 11 28.25 21.81 14.71
CA ALA A 11 27.77 23.15 14.44
C ALA A 11 28.45 23.67 13.16
N PRO A 12 27.72 24.14 12.14
CA PRO A 12 28.32 24.77 10.97
C PRO A 12 29.06 26.04 11.42
N SER A 13 30.34 26.11 11.09
CA SER A 13 31.22 27.26 11.37
C SER A 13 30.54 28.57 10.99
N ALA A 14 30.49 29.52 11.92
CA ALA A 14 29.90 30.85 11.73
C ALA A 14 30.49 31.60 10.53
N PHE A 15 31.69 31.21 10.06
CA PHE A 15 32.32 31.77 8.87
C PHE A 15 31.60 31.39 7.55
N ALA A 16 30.95 30.23 7.47
CA ALA A 16 30.21 29.84 6.27
C ALA A 16 28.92 30.65 6.07
N GLN A 17 28.40 31.30 7.12
CA GLN A 17 27.23 32.17 7.01
C GLN A 17 27.57 33.56 6.48
N LEU A 18 28.81 34.03 6.67
CA LEU A 18 29.24 35.35 6.17
C LEU A 18 29.42 35.37 4.64
N ASP A 19 30.00 34.32 4.06
CA ASP A 19 30.18 34.22 2.59
C ASP A 19 28.84 34.17 1.84
N LEU A 20 27.80 33.59 2.46
CA LEU A 20 26.46 33.53 1.86
C LEU A 20 25.75 34.90 1.92
N ILE A 21 26.02 35.70 2.95
CA ILE A 21 25.49 37.07 3.06
C ILE A 21 26.19 37.99 2.04
N GLU A 22 27.49 37.83 1.82
CA GLU A 22 28.23 38.65 0.85
C GLU A 22 27.86 38.31 -0.61
N ALA A 23 27.61 37.03 -0.91
CA ALA A 23 27.12 36.60 -2.22
C ALA A 23 25.71 37.13 -2.55
N THR A 24 24.84 37.29 -1.55
CA THR A 24 23.51 37.87 -1.75
C THR A 24 23.54 39.39 -1.92
N ALA A 25 24.48 40.08 -1.26
CA ALA A 25 24.68 41.53 -1.44
C ALA A 25 25.16 41.89 -2.86
N LYS A 26 26.14 41.17 -3.42
CA LYS A 26 26.61 41.38 -4.80
C LYS A 26 25.54 41.11 -5.86
N ARG A 27 24.60 40.20 -5.59
CA ARG A 27 23.47 39.92 -6.49
C ARG A 27 22.43 41.04 -6.52
N GLY A 28 22.31 41.82 -5.43
CA GLY A 28 21.44 42.99 -5.38
C GLY A 28 21.95 44.17 -6.21
N GLU A 29 23.26 44.35 -6.30
CA GLU A 29 23.87 45.44 -7.08
C GLU A 29 23.76 45.22 -8.60
N THR A 30 23.91 43.99 -9.08
CA THR A 30 23.74 43.68 -10.52
C THR A 30 22.30 43.88 -10.97
N LEU A 31 21.31 43.60 -10.11
CA LEU A 31 19.90 43.88 -10.36
C LEU A 31 19.56 45.38 -10.35
N ARG A 32 20.27 46.19 -9.54
CA ARG A 32 20.10 47.66 -9.56
C ARG A 32 20.69 48.30 -10.82
N ARG A 33 21.85 47.84 -11.29
CA ARG A 33 22.46 48.31 -12.55
C ARG A 33 21.66 47.91 -13.79
N ALA A 34 20.96 46.77 -13.74
CA ALA A 34 20.06 46.34 -14.82
C ALA A 34 18.73 47.14 -14.88
N LYS A 35 18.36 47.87 -13.82
CA LYS A 35 17.12 48.65 -13.76
C LYS A 35 17.18 50.00 -14.49
N GLU A 36 18.39 50.43 -14.88
CA GLU A 36 18.62 51.75 -15.50
C GLU A 36 18.85 51.68 -17.02
N VAL A 37 18.63 50.52 -17.64
CA VAL A 37 18.57 50.40 -19.10
C VAL A 37 17.16 50.81 -19.54
N GLN A 38 17.02 52.06 -19.95
CA GLN A 38 15.79 52.58 -20.57
C GLN A 38 15.45 51.70 -21.80
N PRO A 39 14.28 51.06 -21.84
CA PRO A 39 13.94 50.18 -22.96
C PRO A 39 13.89 50.98 -24.27
N PRO A 40 14.30 50.38 -25.41
CA PRO A 40 14.22 51.04 -26.71
C PRO A 40 12.76 51.44 -26.99
N ALA A 41 12.57 52.65 -27.51
CA ALA A 41 11.26 53.32 -27.63
C ALA A 41 10.18 52.55 -28.43
N GLY A 42 10.56 51.49 -29.16
CA GLY A 42 9.63 50.64 -29.91
C GLY A 42 8.83 49.64 -29.05
N ASP A 43 9.33 49.28 -27.86
CA ASP A 43 8.80 48.12 -27.11
C ASP A 43 8.06 48.47 -25.82
N ALA A 44 7.80 49.76 -25.55
CA ALA A 44 7.16 50.21 -24.32
C ALA A 44 5.85 49.46 -24.00
N ARG A 45 5.03 49.19 -25.02
CA ARG A 45 3.79 48.42 -24.87
C ARG A 45 4.01 46.97 -24.44
N LEU A 46 5.10 46.34 -24.91
CA LEU A 46 5.43 44.96 -24.57
C LEU A 46 5.91 44.86 -23.11
N TYR A 47 6.68 45.86 -22.66
CA TYR A 47 7.10 45.95 -21.26
C TYR A 47 5.91 46.18 -20.31
N ASP A 48 4.98 47.07 -20.66
CA ASP A 48 3.76 47.29 -19.86
C ASP A 48 2.95 46.00 -19.72
N MET A 49 2.78 45.25 -20.82
CA MET A 49 2.06 43.98 -20.82
C MET A 49 2.75 42.90 -19.98
N LEU A 50 4.09 42.85 -19.98
CA LEU A 50 4.86 41.92 -19.14
C LEU A 50 4.80 42.28 -17.65
N VAL A 51 4.75 43.58 -17.33
CA VAL A 51 4.58 44.05 -15.94
C VAL A 51 3.19 43.72 -15.43
N GLU A 52 2.16 43.93 -16.25
CA GLU A 52 0.78 43.57 -15.94
C GLU A 52 0.63 42.05 -15.77
N LEU A 53 1.14 41.25 -16.71
CA LEU A 53 1.11 39.79 -16.60
C LEU A 53 1.83 39.26 -15.35
N ARG A 54 2.97 39.87 -14.97
CA ARG A 54 3.66 39.50 -13.72
C ARG A 54 2.80 39.81 -12.49
N ARG A 55 2.09 40.94 -12.50
CA ARG A 55 1.18 41.32 -11.41
C ARG A 55 0.02 40.33 -11.30
N ASP A 56 -0.56 39.94 -12.42
CA ASP A 56 -1.67 38.98 -12.46
C ASP A 56 -1.24 37.59 -11.99
N ILE A 57 -0.08 37.11 -12.43
CA ILE A 57 0.49 35.84 -11.94
C ILE A 57 0.68 35.88 -10.42
N GLN A 58 1.16 37.02 -9.89
CA GLN A 58 1.36 37.16 -8.46
C GLN A 58 0.02 37.18 -7.71
N GLN A 59 -0.98 37.88 -8.24
CA GLN A 59 -2.32 37.91 -7.67
C GLN A 59 -2.97 36.52 -7.65
N LEU A 60 -2.91 35.77 -8.76
CA LEU A 60 -3.42 34.40 -8.82
C LEU A 60 -2.75 33.48 -7.81
N LYS A 61 -1.44 33.64 -7.60
CA LYS A 61 -0.69 32.86 -6.62
C LYS A 61 -1.11 33.17 -5.17
N ASP A 62 -1.44 34.42 -4.90
CA ASP A 62 -1.92 34.84 -3.58
C ASP A 62 -3.38 34.42 -3.38
N GLU A 63 -4.21 34.44 -4.42
CA GLU A 63 -5.57 33.88 -4.43
C GLU A 63 -5.55 32.36 -4.22
N GLU A 64 -4.68 31.62 -4.91
CA GLU A 64 -4.49 30.17 -4.72
C GLU A 64 -4.06 29.84 -3.29
N ARG A 65 -3.16 30.62 -2.71
CA ARG A 65 -2.79 30.50 -1.28
C ARG A 65 -3.95 30.80 -0.34
N SER A 66 -4.85 31.71 -0.71
CA SER A 66 -6.03 32.03 0.10
C SER A 66 -7.12 30.95 -0.02
N LEU A 67 -7.24 30.30 -1.19
CA LEU A 67 -8.17 29.21 -1.45
C LEU A 67 -7.71 27.89 -0.78
N ALA A 68 -6.41 27.62 -0.80
CA ALA A 68 -5.77 26.55 -0.03
C ALA A 68 -5.77 26.81 1.49
N GLN A 69 -6.35 27.93 1.92
CA GLN A 69 -6.61 28.26 3.31
C GLN A 69 -8.12 28.41 3.54
N SER A 70 -8.92 27.58 2.88
CA SER A 70 -10.34 27.47 3.24
C SER A 70 -10.44 27.20 4.76
N PRO A 71 -11.45 27.77 5.45
CA PRO A 71 -11.63 27.57 6.89
C PRO A 71 -11.63 26.09 7.28
N ASP A 72 -12.23 25.25 6.44
CA ASP A 72 -12.30 23.80 6.62
C ASP A 72 -10.93 23.13 6.50
N GLU A 73 -10.10 23.55 5.55
CA GLU A 73 -8.74 23.02 5.37
C GLU A 73 -7.81 23.44 6.51
N ARG A 74 -7.94 24.66 7.05
CA ARG A 74 -7.23 25.07 8.27
C ARG A 74 -7.62 24.23 9.47
N MET A 75 -8.91 23.91 9.62
CA MET A 75 -9.36 23.02 10.69
C MET A 75 -8.83 21.60 10.51
N MET A 76 -8.82 21.08 9.28
CA MET A 76 -8.27 19.76 8.96
C MET A 76 -6.77 19.67 9.25
N HIS A 77 -5.99 20.69 8.87
CA HIS A 77 -4.57 20.75 9.20
C HIS A 77 -4.33 20.89 10.72
N GLY A 78 -5.21 21.59 11.43
CA GLY A 78 -5.22 21.64 12.89
C GLY A 78 -5.36 20.25 13.50
N LEU A 79 -6.40 19.51 13.10
CA LEU A 79 -6.66 18.13 13.56
C LEU A 79 -5.51 17.18 13.20
N LEU A 80 -4.93 17.28 12.01
CA LEU A 80 -3.78 16.46 11.61
C LEU A 80 -2.54 16.73 12.46
N ASN A 81 -2.28 17.99 12.79
CA ASN A 81 -1.16 18.37 13.65
C ASN A 81 -1.36 17.90 15.10
N GLU A 82 -2.60 17.96 15.60
CA GLU A 82 -2.96 17.44 16.91
C GLU A 82 -2.80 15.91 16.97
N LEU A 83 -3.35 15.18 16.00
CA LEU A 83 -3.20 13.74 15.87
C LEU A 83 -1.72 13.32 15.79
N ARG A 84 -0.90 14.08 15.05
CA ARG A 84 0.55 13.83 14.98
C ARG A 84 1.21 13.99 16.35
N ARG A 85 0.84 15.01 17.12
CA ARG A 85 1.38 15.26 18.46
C ARG A 85 0.99 14.14 19.42
N ASP A 86 -0.24 13.63 19.32
CA ASP A 86 -0.72 12.49 20.11
C ASP A 86 0.03 11.21 19.78
N ILE A 87 0.26 10.92 18.50
CA ILE A 87 1.08 9.78 18.06
C ILE A 87 2.50 9.87 18.63
N GLU A 88 3.12 11.06 18.59
CA GLU A 88 4.44 11.27 19.20
C GLU A 88 4.41 11.12 20.72
N SER A 89 3.31 11.50 21.39
CA SER A 89 3.11 11.30 22.82
C SER A 89 3.05 9.81 23.17
N LEU A 90 2.19 9.05 22.48
CA LEU A 90 2.06 7.60 22.66
C LEU A 90 3.38 6.88 22.38
N LYS A 91 4.15 7.33 21.38
CA LYS A 91 5.47 6.78 21.09
C LYS A 91 6.46 7.03 22.22
N ARG A 92 6.43 8.22 22.83
CA ARG A 92 7.26 8.53 24.02
C ARG A 92 6.86 7.68 25.22
N GLU A 93 5.56 7.47 25.43
CA GLU A 93 5.04 6.63 26.51
C GLU A 93 5.43 5.15 26.31
N GLN A 94 5.29 4.61 25.10
CA GLN A 94 5.79 3.26 24.79
C GLN A 94 7.30 3.12 24.99
N VAL A 95 8.09 4.14 24.64
CA VAL A 95 9.53 4.13 24.89
C VAL A 95 9.81 4.17 26.39
N GLN A 96 9.06 4.94 27.17
CA GLN A 96 9.17 4.98 28.62
C GLN A 96 8.85 3.61 29.25
N ASP A 97 7.80 2.93 28.79
CA ASP A 97 7.44 1.57 29.23
C ASP A 97 8.47 0.52 28.80
N GLN A 98 9.15 0.73 27.65
CA GLN A 98 10.29 -0.11 27.28
C GLN A 98 11.45 -0.01 28.27
N PHE A 99 11.65 1.11 28.95
CA PHE A 99 12.66 1.23 30.02
C PHE A 99 12.18 0.71 31.38
N SER A 100 10.87 0.67 31.60
CA SER A 100 10.24 0.05 32.79
C SER A 100 10.24 -1.48 32.76
N SER A 101 10.57 -2.08 31.61
CA SER A 101 10.67 -3.54 31.46
C SER A 101 11.67 -4.12 32.47
N SER A 102 11.20 -5.08 33.26
CA SER A 102 11.98 -5.67 34.36
C SER A 102 13.28 -6.28 33.84
N PRO A 103 14.35 -6.38 34.64
CA PRO A 103 15.64 -6.92 34.21
C PRO A 103 15.53 -8.26 33.47
N ASN A 104 14.56 -9.09 33.86
CA ASN A 104 14.29 -10.38 33.26
C ASN A 104 13.75 -10.26 31.83
N GLU A 105 12.91 -9.26 31.56
CA GLU A 105 12.34 -9.05 30.22
C GLU A 105 13.37 -8.52 29.24
N ARG A 106 14.31 -7.68 29.71
CA ARG A 106 15.45 -7.23 28.89
C ARG A 106 16.32 -8.41 28.49
N HIS A 107 16.63 -9.30 29.43
CA HIS A 107 17.40 -10.52 29.13
C HIS A 107 16.69 -11.42 28.11
N LEU A 108 15.38 -11.58 28.25
CA LEU A 108 14.56 -12.38 27.32
C LEU A 108 14.57 -11.78 25.90
N ARG A 109 14.51 -10.44 25.77
CA ARG A 109 14.64 -9.77 24.47
C ARG A 109 16.04 -9.91 23.87
N THR A 110 17.09 -9.89 24.68
CA THR A 110 18.46 -10.15 24.21
C THR A 110 18.59 -11.57 23.67
N LEU A 111 18.08 -12.56 24.40
CA LEU A 111 18.09 -13.96 23.94
C LEU A 111 17.30 -14.15 22.64
N LEU A 112 16.16 -13.47 22.48
CA LEU A 112 15.38 -13.52 21.24
C LEU A 112 16.10 -12.87 20.04
N LEU A 113 16.86 -11.80 20.27
CA LEU A 113 17.67 -11.15 19.23
C LEU A 113 18.85 -12.04 18.81
N GLU A 114 19.51 -12.68 19.77
CA GLU A 114 20.61 -13.62 19.53
C GLU A 114 20.12 -14.84 18.76
N LEU A 115 19.01 -15.45 19.19
CA LEU A 115 18.39 -16.58 18.51
C LEU A 115 18.02 -16.24 17.05
N ARG A 116 17.53 -15.01 16.80
CA ARG A 116 17.20 -14.56 15.45
C ARG A 116 18.45 -14.45 14.57
N GLN A 117 19.55 -13.91 15.10
CA GLN A 117 20.81 -13.83 14.36
C GLN A 117 21.36 -15.22 14.02
N ASP A 118 21.25 -16.17 14.94
CA ASP A 118 21.66 -17.55 14.70
C ASP A 118 20.83 -18.21 13.59
N ILE A 119 19.51 -18.00 13.58
CA ILE A 119 18.63 -18.49 12.52
C ILE A 119 19.04 -17.90 11.16
N ASP A 120 19.33 -16.61 11.10
CA ASP A 120 19.78 -15.95 9.86
C ASP A 120 21.15 -16.49 9.41
N ALA A 121 22.07 -16.77 10.34
CA ALA A 121 23.36 -17.39 10.05
C ALA A 121 23.20 -18.81 9.49
N LEU A 122 22.30 -19.61 10.06
CA LEU A 122 22.00 -20.96 9.60
C LEU A 122 21.38 -20.96 8.20
N ASN A 123 20.45 -20.03 7.92
CA ASN A 123 19.86 -19.89 6.59
C ASN A 123 20.92 -19.51 5.53
N LYS A 124 21.86 -18.64 5.89
CA LYS A 124 22.96 -18.24 4.99
C LYS A 124 23.89 -19.41 4.64
N ILE A 125 24.08 -20.37 5.55
CA ILE A 125 24.86 -21.59 5.29
C ILE A 125 24.08 -22.54 4.36
N GLY A 126 22.76 -22.64 4.52
CA GLY A 126 21.89 -23.47 3.67
C GLY A 126 21.93 -23.08 2.19
N ASP A 127 22.02 -21.78 1.88
CA ASP A 127 22.06 -21.29 0.50
C ASP A 127 23.44 -21.41 -0.15
N GLY A 128 24.53 -21.35 0.63
CA GLY A 128 25.90 -21.45 0.12
C GLY A 128 26.28 -22.84 -0.41
N SER A 129 25.57 -23.89 0.00
CA SER A 129 25.90 -25.28 -0.39
C SER A 129 25.41 -25.66 -1.80
N ARG A 130 24.57 -24.86 -2.46
CA ARG A 130 24.02 -25.19 -3.80
C ARG A 130 24.84 -24.64 -4.98
N ASN A 131 25.81 -23.77 -4.72
CA ASN A 131 26.65 -23.16 -5.77
C ASN A 131 28.14 -23.54 -5.64
N SER A 132 28.46 -24.80 -5.32
CA SER A 132 29.81 -25.31 -5.58
C SER A 132 29.95 -25.63 -7.07
N PRO A 133 30.80 -24.91 -7.83
CA PRO A 133 31.08 -25.28 -9.22
C PRO A 133 31.74 -26.67 -9.22
N SER A 134 31.13 -27.58 -9.97
CA SER A 134 31.68 -28.90 -10.29
C SER A 134 33.00 -28.72 -11.04
N ALA A 135 34.09 -28.61 -10.29
CA ALA A 135 35.44 -28.70 -10.81
C ALA A 135 35.78 -30.19 -10.91
N GLY A 136 35.81 -30.70 -12.15
CA GLY A 136 36.23 -32.05 -12.48
C GLY A 136 37.67 -32.31 -12.04
N GLY A 137 37.83 -32.82 -10.82
CA GLY A 137 39.08 -33.38 -10.30
C GLY A 137 39.02 -34.90 -10.35
N ARG A 138 39.84 -35.50 -11.21
CA ARG A 138 40.09 -36.95 -11.23
C ARG A 138 40.66 -37.37 -9.88
N TYR A 139 39.91 -38.15 -9.10
CA TYR A 139 40.42 -38.84 -7.92
C TYR A 139 40.76 -40.29 -8.26
N SER A 140 42.04 -40.61 -8.11
CA SER A 140 42.59 -41.95 -8.01
C SER A 140 42.13 -42.61 -6.70
N PRO A 141 41.85 -43.92 -6.67
CA PRO A 141 41.47 -44.60 -5.44
C PRO A 141 42.71 -44.94 -4.60
N GLN A 142 42.68 -44.63 -3.30
CA GLN A 142 43.58 -45.19 -2.31
C GLN A 142 42.74 -45.76 -1.16
N PRO A 143 42.83 -47.08 -0.87
CA PRO A 143 42.10 -47.69 0.23
C PRO A 143 42.99 -47.79 1.48
N SER A 144 42.45 -47.43 2.64
CA SER A 144 42.64 -48.12 3.94
C SER A 144 42.26 -47.20 5.11
N GLY A 145 41.56 -47.75 6.10
CA GLY A 145 41.52 -47.15 7.44
C GLY A 145 40.15 -46.98 8.08
N VAL A 146 39.53 -48.09 8.46
CA VAL A 146 38.87 -48.34 9.75
C VAL A 146 38.27 -47.13 10.51
N GLY A 147 36.95 -47.14 10.75
CA GLY A 147 36.39 -46.39 11.87
C GLY A 147 34.90 -46.06 11.82
N ASN A 148 34.09 -46.99 12.34
CA ASN A 148 32.79 -46.80 12.98
C ASN A 148 31.64 -46.12 12.22
N ALA A 149 30.69 -46.99 11.89
CA ALA A 149 29.28 -46.68 11.66
C ALA A 149 28.66 -45.87 12.81
N LEU A 150 27.94 -44.81 12.43
CA LEU A 150 26.64 -44.48 13.01
C LEU A 150 25.81 -43.83 11.91
N ASN A 151 25.16 -44.74 11.20
CA ASN A 151 24.14 -44.50 10.20
C ASN A 151 22.87 -44.01 10.92
N LEU A 152 22.54 -42.73 10.81
CA LEU A 152 21.21 -42.22 11.15
C LEU A 152 20.61 -41.64 9.87
N GLY A 153 20.02 -42.54 9.08
CA GLY A 153 19.35 -42.20 7.84
C GLY A 153 18.10 -41.37 8.08
N ILE A 154 18.07 -40.18 7.50
CA ILE A 154 16.84 -39.44 7.21
C ILE A 154 16.69 -39.47 5.68
N PRO A 155 15.65 -40.10 5.12
CA PRO A 155 15.44 -40.08 3.68
C PRO A 155 14.98 -38.69 3.25
N LEU A 156 15.89 -37.93 2.64
CA LEU A 156 15.58 -36.80 1.78
C LEU A 156 14.91 -37.32 0.50
N GLY A 157 13.58 -37.38 0.54
CA GLY A 157 12.75 -37.64 -0.62
C GLY A 157 11.58 -36.66 -0.62
N ILE A 158 11.61 -35.72 -1.56
CA ILE A 158 10.50 -35.11 -2.34
C ILE A 158 10.97 -33.70 -2.75
N LEU A 159 11.76 -33.66 -3.81
CA LEU A 159 11.83 -32.53 -4.73
C LEU A 159 11.19 -33.05 -6.02
N GLY A 160 10.05 -32.50 -6.41
CA GLY A 160 9.44 -32.88 -7.68
C GLY A 160 7.98 -32.50 -7.86
N GLY A 161 7.75 -31.36 -8.52
CA GLY A 161 6.67 -31.26 -9.50
C GLY A 161 5.41 -30.53 -9.09
N ILE A 162 5.40 -29.20 -9.20
CA ILE A 162 4.23 -28.46 -9.72
C ILE A 162 4.73 -27.25 -10.54
N ALA A 163 5.42 -27.54 -11.65
CA ALA A 163 5.66 -26.57 -12.71
C ALA A 163 5.27 -27.25 -14.02
N ALA A 164 3.97 -27.23 -14.33
CA ALA A 164 3.33 -27.44 -15.65
C ALA A 164 1.92 -28.05 -15.50
N ALA A 165 0.92 -27.25 -15.11
CA ALA A 165 -0.49 -27.61 -15.30
C ALA A 165 -1.43 -26.40 -15.11
N PHE A 166 -1.20 -25.27 -15.78
CA PHE A 166 -2.21 -24.20 -15.85
C PHE A 166 -2.24 -23.53 -17.24
N ALA A 167 -2.24 -24.37 -18.27
CA ALA A 167 -2.45 -23.97 -19.64
C ALA A 167 -3.44 -24.93 -20.33
N LEU A 168 -4.62 -25.17 -19.75
CA LEU A 168 -5.76 -25.76 -20.46
C LEU A 168 -7.08 -25.72 -19.66
N LEU A 169 -7.73 -24.54 -19.54
CA LEU A 169 -9.18 -24.52 -19.29
C LEU A 169 -9.83 -23.15 -19.62
N LEU A 170 -9.71 -22.70 -20.87
CA LEU A 170 -10.49 -21.56 -21.39
C LEU A 170 -11.12 -21.90 -22.74
N THR A 171 -11.68 -23.10 -22.82
CA THR A 171 -12.45 -23.55 -23.97
C THR A 171 -13.66 -24.30 -23.44
N THR A 172 -14.84 -23.88 -23.90
CA THR A 172 -16.18 -24.46 -23.66
C THR A 172 -16.93 -23.93 -22.44
N GLY A 173 -17.84 -22.99 -22.68
CA GLY A 173 -18.83 -22.54 -21.69
C GLY A 173 -19.77 -21.48 -22.24
N LEU A 174 -20.45 -21.79 -23.35
CA LEU A 174 -21.53 -20.99 -23.94
C LEU A 174 -22.67 -20.81 -22.93
N ILE A 175 -22.83 -19.62 -22.35
CA ILE A 175 -24.08 -19.24 -21.69
C ILE A 175 -25.05 -18.81 -22.79
N ARG A 176 -26.00 -19.70 -23.11
CA ARG A 176 -27.23 -19.36 -23.83
C ARG A 176 -28.07 -18.47 -22.92
N ILE A 177 -28.40 -17.28 -23.39
CA ILE A 177 -29.48 -16.46 -22.83
C ILE A 177 -30.77 -17.01 -23.44
N ASP A 178 -31.53 -17.77 -22.65
CA ASP A 178 -32.90 -18.12 -23.00
C ASP A 178 -33.77 -16.86 -22.96
N ALA A 179 -34.19 -16.43 -24.14
CA ALA A 179 -35.21 -15.42 -24.33
C ALA A 179 -36.56 -15.99 -23.86
N GLY A 180 -36.92 -15.68 -22.61
CA GLY A 180 -38.25 -15.92 -22.08
C GLY A 180 -39.30 -15.25 -22.97
N THR A 181 -40.10 -16.09 -23.59
CA THR A 181 -41.24 -15.76 -24.44
C THR A 181 -42.26 -14.92 -23.69
N ALA A 182 -42.46 -13.69 -24.17
CA ALA A 182 -43.56 -12.84 -23.76
C ALA A 182 -44.90 -13.51 -24.15
N THR A 183 -45.67 -13.92 -23.15
CA THR A 183 -47.07 -14.29 -23.30
C THR A 183 -47.90 -13.04 -23.58
N HIS A 184 -48.44 -12.98 -24.79
CA HIS A 184 -49.52 -12.08 -25.22
C HIS A 184 -50.79 -12.33 -24.38
N ALA A 185 -51.40 -11.26 -23.87
CA ALA A 185 -52.79 -11.23 -23.39
C ALA A 185 -53.47 -9.91 -23.79
N PRO A 186 -54.81 -9.89 -23.92
CA PRO A 186 -55.51 -9.15 -24.98
C PRO A 186 -56.00 -7.75 -24.60
N ALA A 187 -56.29 -6.99 -25.65
CA ALA A 187 -56.79 -5.63 -25.67
C ALA A 187 -58.19 -5.42 -25.04
N ALA A 188 -58.37 -4.26 -24.40
CA ALA A 188 -59.64 -3.60 -24.13
C ALA A 188 -59.39 -2.07 -23.92
N PRO A 189 -60.42 -1.20 -23.89
CA PRO A 189 -60.79 -0.31 -24.99
C PRO A 189 -60.37 1.15 -24.81
N THR A 190 -60.38 1.85 -25.94
CA THR A 190 -60.07 3.25 -26.20
C THR A 190 -60.79 4.23 -25.28
N ALA A 191 -60.02 4.99 -24.48
CA ALA A 191 -60.47 6.19 -23.78
C ALA A 191 -59.93 7.46 -24.49
N PRO A 192 -60.69 8.58 -24.50
CA PRO A 192 -60.40 9.77 -25.29
C PRO A 192 -59.14 10.52 -24.81
N ALA A 193 -58.38 11.00 -25.81
CA ALA A 193 -57.11 11.70 -25.65
C ALA A 193 -57.25 13.02 -24.88
N VAL A 194 -56.64 13.07 -23.69
CA VAL A 194 -56.31 14.31 -22.99
C VAL A 194 -54.96 14.78 -23.53
N VAL A 195 -54.94 15.95 -24.16
CA VAL A 195 -53.73 16.60 -24.66
C VAL A 195 -52.86 17.00 -23.46
N ALA A 196 -51.83 16.22 -23.17
CA ALA A 196 -50.85 16.53 -22.14
C ALA A 196 -49.89 17.64 -22.62
N PRO A 197 -49.53 18.61 -21.75
CA PRO A 197 -48.61 19.69 -22.10
C PRO A 197 -47.22 19.14 -22.40
N ALA A 198 -46.63 19.61 -23.50
CA ALA A 198 -45.30 19.23 -23.96
C ALA A 198 -44.24 19.48 -22.87
N THR A 199 -43.73 18.41 -22.28
CA THR A 199 -42.55 18.45 -21.43
C THR A 199 -41.31 18.84 -22.25
N PRO A 200 -40.46 19.77 -21.77
CA PRO A 200 -39.21 20.13 -22.42
C PRO A 200 -38.34 18.90 -22.67
N GLN A 201 -38.07 18.62 -23.94
CA GLN A 201 -37.17 17.56 -24.38
C GLN A 201 -35.74 17.93 -23.97
N VAL A 202 -35.33 17.47 -22.78
CA VAL A 202 -33.94 17.56 -22.30
C VAL A 202 -33.07 16.81 -23.31
N ALA A 203 -32.13 17.52 -23.95
CA ALA A 203 -31.21 16.94 -24.92
C ALA A 203 -30.47 15.73 -24.28
N PRO A 204 -30.27 14.62 -25.02
CA PRO A 204 -29.55 13.46 -24.50
C PRO A 204 -28.16 13.89 -24.03
N GLN A 205 -27.92 13.88 -22.72
CA GLN A 205 -26.58 14.09 -22.20
C GLN A 205 -25.70 12.98 -22.78
N ALA A 206 -24.61 13.37 -23.44
CA ALA A 206 -23.63 12.44 -23.96
C ALA A 206 -23.19 11.51 -22.82
N ILE A 207 -23.46 10.21 -22.99
CA ILE A 207 -23.11 9.19 -22.02
C ILE A 207 -21.59 9.10 -22.01
N HIS A 208 -20.94 9.79 -21.08
CA HIS A 208 -19.53 9.58 -20.82
C HIS A 208 -19.35 8.12 -20.42
N PRO A 209 -18.40 7.38 -21.02
CA PRO A 209 -18.15 6.00 -20.62
C PRO A 209 -17.85 5.99 -19.11
N PRO A 210 -18.41 5.04 -18.35
CA PRO A 210 -18.17 4.96 -16.92
C PRO A 210 -16.67 4.80 -16.69
N VAL A 211 -16.07 5.76 -15.97
CA VAL A 211 -14.66 5.68 -15.58
C VAL A 211 -14.54 4.50 -14.61
N VAL A 212 -13.99 3.38 -15.09
CA VAL A 212 -13.73 2.21 -14.26
C VAL A 212 -12.59 2.56 -13.31
N ALA A 213 -12.87 2.55 -12.01
CA ALA A 213 -11.87 2.80 -10.99
C ALA A 213 -10.74 1.77 -11.07
N THR A 214 -9.49 2.23 -10.92
CA THR A 214 -8.31 1.35 -10.92
C THR A 214 -8.27 0.49 -9.64
N PRO A 215 -7.54 -0.63 -9.62
CA PRO A 215 -7.44 -1.48 -8.43
C PRO A 215 -6.95 -0.72 -7.20
N ASP A 216 -6.03 0.22 -7.39
CA ASP A 216 -5.47 1.04 -6.30
C ASP A 216 -6.48 2.04 -5.73
N GLN A 217 -7.30 2.66 -6.58
CA GLN A 217 -8.39 3.55 -6.14
C GLN A 217 -9.45 2.76 -5.35
N LEU A 218 -9.78 1.55 -5.80
CA LEU A 218 -10.69 0.66 -5.09
C LEU A 218 -10.11 0.23 -3.74
N LEU A 219 -8.81 -0.11 -3.68
CA LEU A 219 -8.12 -0.40 -2.42
C LEU A 219 -8.18 0.77 -1.43
N GLN A 220 -7.89 1.99 -1.91
CA GLN A 220 -7.97 3.19 -1.07
C GLN A 220 -9.39 3.40 -0.53
N THR A 221 -10.39 3.25 -1.40
CA THR A 221 -11.81 3.36 -1.02
C THR A 221 -12.20 2.30 0.01
N ALA A 222 -11.81 1.04 -0.21
CA ALA A 222 -12.05 -0.05 0.72
C ALA A 222 -11.41 0.19 2.09
N ASN A 223 -10.18 0.70 2.14
CA ASN A 223 -9.51 1.00 3.40
C ASN A 223 -10.23 2.10 4.20
N VAL A 224 -10.80 3.11 3.52
CA VAL A 224 -11.63 4.12 4.18
C VAL A 224 -12.90 3.50 4.76
N LEU A 225 -13.57 2.62 4.01
CA LEU A 225 -14.78 1.91 4.48
C LEU A 225 -14.47 1.01 5.68
N LEU A 226 -13.36 0.27 5.62
CA LEU A 226 -12.86 -0.55 6.73
C LEU A 226 -12.58 0.30 7.97
N GLY A 227 -11.93 1.46 7.82
CA GLY A 227 -11.68 2.38 8.93
C GLY A 227 -12.95 2.94 9.59
N ARG A 228 -14.08 2.95 8.88
CA ARG A 228 -15.39 3.34 9.41
C ARG A 228 -16.19 2.17 10.00
N GLY A 229 -15.70 0.93 9.85
CA GLY A 229 -16.44 -0.28 10.23
C GLY A 229 -17.52 -0.69 9.22
N GLU A 230 -17.54 -0.10 8.02
CA GLU A 230 -18.48 -0.42 6.94
C GLU A 230 -18.01 -1.67 6.16
N ILE A 231 -17.95 -2.82 6.84
CA ILE A 231 -17.29 -4.05 6.32
C ILE A 231 -18.00 -4.62 5.09
N GLU A 232 -19.34 -4.60 5.05
CA GLU A 232 -20.11 -5.13 3.91
C GLU A 232 -19.82 -4.34 2.63
N PHE A 233 -19.79 -3.00 2.70
CA PHE A 233 -19.41 -2.15 1.56
C PHE A 233 -17.95 -2.34 1.18
N ALA A 234 -17.05 -2.45 2.16
CA ALA A 234 -15.64 -2.72 1.91
C ALA A 234 -15.45 -4.05 1.17
N ARG A 235 -16.17 -5.12 1.57
CA ARG A 235 -16.12 -6.44 0.92
C ARG A 235 -16.51 -6.34 -0.56
N GLN A 236 -17.52 -5.54 -0.90
CA GLN A 236 -17.94 -5.35 -2.29
C GLN A 236 -16.85 -4.64 -3.12
N VAL A 237 -16.29 -3.56 -2.59
CA VAL A 237 -15.21 -2.80 -3.27
C VAL A 237 -13.95 -3.66 -3.43
N LEU A 238 -13.57 -4.39 -2.39
CA LEU A 238 -12.44 -5.32 -2.42
C LEU A 238 -12.67 -6.47 -3.40
N THR A 239 -13.89 -6.99 -3.51
CA THR A 239 -14.23 -8.02 -4.49
C THR A 239 -13.95 -7.50 -5.90
N ASN A 240 -14.36 -6.27 -6.22
CA ASN A 240 -14.06 -5.64 -7.50
C ASN A 240 -12.55 -5.51 -7.73
N ALA A 241 -11.79 -5.03 -6.73
CA ALA A 241 -10.33 -4.93 -6.83
C ALA A 241 -9.63 -6.29 -7.02
N THR A 242 -10.12 -7.35 -6.35
CA THR A 242 -9.63 -8.72 -6.53
C THR A 242 -9.95 -9.25 -7.92
N THR A 243 -11.14 -8.98 -8.47
CA THR A 243 -11.48 -9.38 -9.85
C THR A 243 -10.61 -8.68 -10.89
N GLN A 244 -10.04 -7.51 -10.57
CA GLN A 244 -9.05 -6.83 -11.40
C GLN A 244 -7.60 -7.31 -11.17
N GLY A 245 -7.40 -8.39 -10.40
CA GLY A 245 -6.10 -9.03 -10.20
C GLY A 245 -5.26 -8.50 -9.03
N SER A 246 -5.83 -7.66 -8.15
CA SER A 246 -5.08 -7.17 -6.99
C SER A 246 -4.93 -8.26 -5.90
N ALA A 247 -3.72 -8.81 -5.77
CA ALA A 247 -3.37 -9.77 -4.72
C ALA A 247 -3.49 -9.17 -3.31
N VAL A 248 -3.18 -7.87 -3.17
CA VAL A 248 -3.33 -7.15 -1.91
C VAL A 248 -4.80 -7.03 -1.53
N ALA A 249 -5.68 -6.75 -2.50
CA ALA A 249 -7.12 -6.74 -2.24
C ALA A 249 -7.64 -8.11 -1.82
N ALA A 250 -7.16 -9.18 -2.45
CA ALA A 250 -7.51 -10.55 -2.06
C ALA A 250 -7.13 -10.85 -0.61
N LEU A 251 -5.92 -10.47 -0.17
CA LEU A 251 -5.47 -10.62 1.22
C LEU A 251 -6.39 -9.87 2.18
N ILE A 252 -6.67 -8.59 1.91
CA ILE A 252 -7.53 -7.77 2.78
C ILE A 252 -8.93 -8.37 2.84
N LEU A 253 -9.50 -8.77 1.69
CA LEU A 253 -10.80 -9.41 1.62
C LEU A 253 -10.83 -10.71 2.43
N ALA A 254 -9.78 -11.54 2.36
CA ALA A 254 -9.65 -12.77 3.14
C ALA A 254 -9.74 -12.49 4.65
N ARG A 255 -9.04 -11.46 5.13
CA ARG A 255 -9.08 -11.04 6.55
C ARG A 255 -10.49 -10.63 7.00
N THR A 256 -11.30 -10.04 6.12
CA THR A 256 -12.69 -9.69 6.46
C THR A 256 -13.59 -10.92 6.63
N TYR A 257 -13.24 -12.07 6.05
CA TYR A 257 -14.02 -13.31 6.18
C TYR A 257 -13.46 -14.25 7.25
N ASP A 258 -12.19 -14.10 7.61
CA ASP A 258 -11.52 -14.91 8.63
C ASP A 258 -12.01 -14.57 10.05
N PRO A 259 -12.63 -15.50 10.80
CA PRO A 259 -13.20 -15.19 12.12
C PRO A 259 -12.17 -14.69 13.15
N VAL A 260 -10.93 -15.18 13.08
CA VAL A 260 -9.87 -14.77 14.02
C VAL A 260 -9.39 -13.36 13.68
N ARG A 261 -9.22 -13.03 12.39
CA ARG A 261 -8.81 -11.68 11.98
C ARG A 261 -9.94 -10.68 12.15
N LEU A 262 -11.16 -11.07 11.83
CA LEU A 262 -12.34 -10.23 11.96
C LEU A 262 -12.55 -9.80 13.42
N SER A 263 -12.43 -10.73 14.37
CA SER A 263 -12.55 -10.44 15.81
C SER A 263 -11.39 -9.60 16.37
N GLN A 264 -10.20 -9.64 15.76
CA GLN A 264 -9.07 -8.79 16.14
C GLN A 264 -9.25 -7.34 15.65
N MET A 265 -9.84 -7.17 14.47
CA MET A 265 -9.93 -5.85 13.82
C MET A 265 -11.23 -5.12 14.17
N TYR A 266 -12.32 -5.85 14.41
CA TYR A 266 -13.65 -5.27 14.57
C TYR A 266 -14.48 -6.02 15.60
N ASN A 267 -15.47 -5.33 16.16
CA ASN A 267 -16.47 -5.99 17.00
C ASN A 267 -17.42 -6.76 16.06
N PRO A 268 -17.49 -8.10 16.12
CA PRO A 268 -18.13 -8.94 15.10
C PRO A 268 -19.68 -8.88 15.09
N SER A 269 -20.29 -7.92 15.78
CA SER A 269 -21.73 -7.81 15.92
C SER A 269 -22.40 -7.57 14.57
N GLY A 270 -23.02 -8.61 14.00
CA GLY A 270 -23.84 -8.54 12.80
C GLY A 270 -23.16 -8.89 11.48
N ILE A 271 -21.87 -9.26 11.47
CA ILE A 271 -21.14 -9.62 10.26
C ILE A 271 -20.75 -11.09 10.34
N ALA A 272 -21.28 -11.91 9.43
CA ALA A 272 -20.99 -13.33 9.40
C ALA A 272 -19.56 -13.58 8.88
N PRO A 273 -18.69 -14.29 9.66
CA PRO A 273 -17.44 -14.81 9.14
C PRO A 273 -17.69 -15.99 8.19
N ASN A 274 -16.77 -16.22 7.26
CA ASN A 274 -16.79 -17.37 6.36
C ASN A 274 -15.36 -17.89 6.12
N ILE A 275 -14.97 -18.91 6.88
CA ILE A 275 -13.60 -19.44 6.85
C ILE A 275 -13.22 -20.07 5.51
N GLU A 276 -14.16 -20.73 4.84
CA GLU A 276 -13.92 -21.37 3.54
C GLU A 276 -13.60 -20.30 2.48
N ARG A 277 -14.38 -19.22 2.45
CA ARG A 277 -14.14 -18.09 1.54
C ARG A 277 -12.83 -17.38 1.85
N ALA A 278 -12.47 -17.25 3.13
CA ALA A 278 -11.18 -16.70 3.52
C ALA A 278 -10.01 -17.56 3.01
N GLN A 279 -10.10 -18.89 3.10
CA GLN A 279 -9.05 -19.80 2.59
C GLN A 279 -8.82 -19.61 1.09
N THR A 280 -9.87 -19.61 0.27
CA THR A 280 -9.73 -19.39 -1.18
C THR A 280 -9.08 -18.05 -1.50
N LEU A 281 -9.42 -16.99 -0.77
CA LEU A 281 -8.84 -15.65 -0.98
C LEU A 281 -7.37 -15.57 -0.53
N TYR A 282 -7.01 -16.24 0.57
CA TYR A 282 -5.61 -16.38 0.97
C TYR A 282 -4.81 -17.17 -0.06
N GLU A 283 -5.37 -18.22 -0.67
CA GLU A 283 -4.70 -18.97 -1.76
C GLU A 283 -4.42 -18.06 -2.96
N ILE A 284 -5.36 -17.21 -3.36
CA ILE A 284 -5.17 -16.22 -4.42
C ILE A 284 -4.03 -15.25 -4.08
N ALA A 285 -4.02 -14.71 -2.86
CA ALA A 285 -2.96 -13.80 -2.41
C ALA A 285 -1.60 -14.50 -2.31
N ALA A 286 -1.56 -15.74 -1.80
CA ALA A 286 -0.36 -16.56 -1.68
C ALA A 286 0.23 -16.92 -3.05
N GLY A 287 -0.62 -17.15 -4.05
CA GLY A 287 -0.18 -17.38 -5.44
C GLY A 287 0.61 -16.22 -6.04
N SER A 288 0.49 -15.02 -5.48
CA SER A 288 1.28 -13.84 -5.84
C SER A 288 2.52 -13.63 -4.95
N GLY A 289 2.88 -14.61 -4.12
CA GLY A 289 4.03 -14.55 -3.21
C GLY A 289 3.78 -13.78 -1.91
N ASN A 290 2.52 -13.55 -1.52
CA ASN A 290 2.23 -12.86 -0.27
C ASN A 290 2.56 -13.75 0.96
N ALA A 291 3.63 -13.41 1.67
CA ALA A 291 4.13 -14.18 2.81
C ALA A 291 3.10 -14.32 3.95
N GLU A 292 2.28 -13.30 4.19
CA GLU A 292 1.27 -13.35 5.24
C GLU A 292 0.13 -14.30 4.89
N ALA A 293 -0.31 -14.30 3.63
CA ALA A 293 -1.32 -15.24 3.17
C ALA A 293 -0.85 -16.70 3.31
N ILE A 294 0.43 -16.97 2.96
CA ILE A 294 1.06 -18.28 3.12
C ILE A 294 1.04 -18.71 4.59
N ALA A 295 1.55 -17.85 5.49
CA ALA A 295 1.58 -18.14 6.92
C ALA A 295 0.18 -18.44 7.47
N ARG A 296 -0.83 -17.66 7.06
CA ARG A 296 -2.20 -17.86 7.53
C ARG A 296 -2.83 -19.16 7.01
N LEU A 297 -2.52 -19.56 5.77
CA LEU A 297 -2.96 -20.86 5.25
C LEU A 297 -2.36 -22.03 6.04
N ASP A 298 -1.09 -21.94 6.43
CA ASP A 298 -0.44 -22.98 7.25
C ASP A 298 -1.06 -23.08 8.65
N GLU A 299 -1.40 -21.95 9.27
CA GLU A 299 -2.16 -21.92 10.53
C GLU A 299 -3.53 -22.58 10.39
N LEU A 300 -4.28 -22.25 9.33
CA LEU A 300 -5.61 -22.82 9.08
C LEU A 300 -5.55 -24.33 8.78
N ARG A 301 -4.50 -24.79 8.09
CA ARG A 301 -4.25 -26.22 7.84
C ARG A 301 -3.95 -26.96 9.13
N SER A 302 -3.13 -26.37 10.00
CA SER A 302 -2.76 -26.94 11.30
C SER A 302 -3.97 -27.01 12.25
N ALA A 303 -4.86 -26.02 12.22
CA ALA A 303 -6.08 -26.00 13.03
C ALA A 303 -7.12 -27.06 12.62
N LYS A 304 -7.12 -27.50 11.35
CA LYS A 304 -8.07 -28.51 10.83
C LYS A 304 -7.67 -29.95 11.18
N GLN A 305 -6.41 -30.21 11.55
CA GLN A 305 -5.97 -31.54 11.95
C GLN A 305 -6.36 -31.79 13.42
N PRO A 306 -7.31 -32.70 13.72
CA PRO A 306 -7.54 -33.10 15.10
C PRO A 306 -6.28 -33.80 15.60
N LYS A 307 -5.77 -33.35 16.76
CA LYS A 307 -4.69 -34.04 17.48
C LYS A 307 -5.13 -35.42 17.96
#